data_AF-A0A958A4J4-F1
#
_entry.id   AF-A0A958A4J4-F1
#
_cell.length_a   1.000
_cell.length_b   1.000
_cell.length_c   1.000
_cell.angle_alpha   90.00
_cell.angle_beta   90.00
_cell.angle_gamma   90.00
#
_symmetry.space_group_name_H-M   'P 1'
#
loop_
_entity.id
_entity.type
_entity.pdbx_description
1 polymer ?
#
loop_
_entity_poly.entity_id
_entity_poly.type
_entity_poly.pdbx_seq_one_letter_code
_entity_poly.pdbx_strand_id
1 'polypeptide(L)' 'VTAAAPQIPAPLTAQLKDGAYLVVPVGPKQNQFLLRLQRQGNQIIEENLVPVAFVPLLGEHGWEK' A
#
# COMPACT_ATOMS: atom_id res chain seq x y z
N VAL A 1 -5.59 5.47 0.59
CA VAL A 1 -4.65 6.12 1.53
C VAL A 1 -3.89 7.20 0.76
N THR A 2 -3.62 8.36 1.36
CA THR A 2 -3.01 9.53 0.69
C THR A 2 -1.53 9.76 1.04
N ALA A 3 -0.85 8.78 1.64
CA ALA A 3 0.55 8.86 2.04
C ALA A 3 1.27 7.55 1.74
N ALA A 4 2.56 7.63 1.40
CA ALA A 4 3.38 6.50 0.99
C ALA A 4 3.96 5.75 2.19
N ALA A 5 3.71 4.45 2.24
CA ALA A 5 4.28 3.55 3.24
C ALA A 5 5.59 2.93 2.72
N PRO A 6 6.55 2.58 3.60
CA PRO A 6 7.77 1.88 3.18
C PRO A 6 7.47 0.48 2.64
N GLN A 7 6.39 -0.13 3.12
CA GLN A 7 5.87 -1.44 2.75
C GLN A 7 4.33 -1.42 2.85
N ILE A 8 3.66 -2.43 2.28
CA ILE A 8 2.20 -2.56 2.36
C ILE A 8 1.77 -2.69 3.84
N PRO A 9 0.93 -1.80 4.38
CA PRO A 9 0.51 -1.89 5.77
C PRO A 9 -0.43 -3.09 6.00
N ALA A 10 0.01 -4.06 6.79
CA ALA A 10 -0.75 -5.28 7.11
C ALA A 10 -2.16 -5.03 7.67
N PRO A 11 -2.42 -4.01 8.52
CA PRO A 11 -3.77 -3.74 8.99
C PRO A 11 -4.74 -3.36 7.87
N LEU A 12 -4.27 -2.75 6.78
CA LEU A 12 -5.12 -2.34 5.66
C LEU A 12 -5.49 -3.54 4.79
N THR A 13 -4.55 -4.46 4.55
CA THR A 13 -4.85 -5.70 3.80
C THR A 13 -5.70 -6.66 4.61
N ALA A 14 -5.56 -6.70 5.94
CA ALA A 14 -6.41 -7.48 6.82
C ALA A 14 -7.88 -7.02 6.83
N GLN A 15 -8.14 -5.73 6.58
CA GLN A 15 -9.49 -5.16 6.51
C GLN A 15 -10.17 -5.35 5.15
N LEU A 16 -9.46 -5.87 4.14
CA LEU A 16 -10.05 -6.10 2.81
C LEU A 16 -11.04 -7.25 2.83
N LYS A 17 -12.26 -6.96 2.36
CA LYS A 17 -13.25 -7.98 2.00
C LYS A 17 -12.81 -8.72 0.74
N ASP A 18 -13.30 -9.94 0.56
CA ASP A 18 -13.03 -10.69 -0.67
C ASP A 18 -13.53 -9.93 -1.92
N GLY A 19 -12.73 -9.97 -2.98
CA GLY A 19 -12.95 -9.21 -4.22
C GLY A 19 -12.69 -7.70 -4.12
N ALA A 20 -12.42 -7.15 -2.93
CA ALA A 20 -12.17 -5.72 -2.75
C ALA A 20 -10.74 -5.34 -3.15
N TYR A 21 -10.57 -4.04 -3.44
CA TYR A 21 -9.29 -3.46 -3.84
C TYR A 21 -8.74 -2.51 -2.77
N LEU A 22 -7.42 -2.55 -2.57
CA LEU A 22 -6.66 -1.49 -1.90
C LEU A 22 -5.75 -0.83 -2.93
N VAL A 23 -5.78 0.50 -2.98
CA VAL A 23 -4.81 1.29 -3.75
C VAL A 23 -3.97 2.09 -2.76
N VAL A 24 -2.65 1.86 -2.79
CA VAL A 24 -1.71 2.42 -1.82
C VAL A 24 -0.37 2.73 -2.47
N PRO A 25 0.19 3.94 -2.27
CA PRO A 25 1.55 4.24 -2.67
C PRO A 25 2.55 3.55 -1.72
N VAL A 26 3.48 2.80 -2.28
CA VAL A 26 4.49 2.04 -1.53
C VAL A 26 5.86 2.20 -2.17
N GLY A 27 6.90 2.26 -1.33
CA GLY A 27 8.29 2.30 -1.77
C GLY A 27 9.11 3.33 -1.01
N PRO A 28 10.44 3.35 -1.21
CA PRO A 28 11.32 4.31 -0.57
C PRO A 28 10.96 5.76 -0.93
N LYS A 29 11.32 6.71 -0.05
CA LYS A 29 10.91 8.14 -0.15
C LYS A 29 11.05 8.75 -1.55
N GLN A 30 12.07 8.37 -2.31
CA GLN A 30 12.41 8.91 -3.62
C GLN A 30 11.97 8.03 -4.81
N ASN A 31 11.47 6.82 -4.56
CA ASN A 31 11.07 5.88 -5.61
C ASN A 31 9.86 5.07 -5.14
N GLN A 32 8.68 5.67 -5.25
CA GLN A 32 7.41 5.09 -4.82
C GLN A 32 6.59 4.66 -6.05
N PHE A 33 5.83 3.59 -5.91
CA PHE A 33 4.87 3.12 -6.91
C PHE A 33 3.46 3.07 -6.31
N LEU A 34 2.47 3.38 -7.13
CA LEU A 34 1.08 3.15 -6.79
C LEU A 34 0.77 1.68 -7.03
N LEU A 35 0.46 0.96 -5.95
CA LEU A 35 0.10 -0.45 -5.99
C LEU A 35 -1.42 -0.60 -5.96
N ARG A 36 -1.92 -1.55 -6.74
CA ARG A 36 -3.28 -2.08 -6.60
C ARG A 36 -3.19 -3.48 -6.04
N LEU A 37 -3.84 -3.69 -4.90
CA LEU A 37 -3.98 -5.00 -4.27
C LEU A 37 -5.42 -5.46 -4.41
N GLN A 38 -5.64 -6.72 -4.78
CA GLN A 38 -6.96 -7.34 -4.80
C GLN A 38 -6.99 -8.53 -3.85
N ARG A 39 -8.00 -8.59 -2.98
CA ARG A 39 -8.27 -9.79 -2.19
C ARG A 39 -8.95 -10.85 -3.06
N GLN A 40 -8.38 -12.04 -3.09
CA GLN A 40 -8.96 -13.24 -3.72
C GLN A 40 -8.91 -14.40 -2.72
N GLY A 41 -10.00 -14.62 -1.99
CA GLY A 41 -10.10 -15.60 -0.91
C GLY A 41 -9.10 -15.32 0.22
N ASN A 42 -8.04 -16.12 0.31
CA ASN A 42 -6.95 -15.95 1.29
C ASN A 42 -5.68 -15.36 0.69
N GLN A 43 -5.72 -14.98 -0.58
CA GLN A 43 -4.59 -14.41 -1.31
C GLN A 43 -4.79 -12.92 -1.53
N ILE A 44 -3.66 -12.22 -1.63
CA ILE A 44 -3.59 -10.83 -2.10
C ILE A 44 -2.84 -10.87 -3.42
N ILE A 45 -3.48 -10.38 -4.48
CA ILE A 45 -2.85 -10.21 -5.78
C ILE A 45 -2.38 -8.77 -5.89
N GLU A 46 -1.10 -8.58 -6.22
CA GLU A 46 -0.47 -7.26 -6.28
C GLU A 46 -0.16 -6.86 -7.72
N GLU A 47 -0.40 -5.59 -8.05
CA GLU A 47 -0.09 -5.01 -9.35
C GLU A 47 0.55 -3.63 -9.17
N ASN A 48 1.69 -3.41 -9.83
CA ASN A 48 2.36 -2.12 -9.93
C ASN A 48 1.67 -1.28 -11.02
N LEU A 49 1.05 -0.16 -10.68
CA LEU A 49 0.39 0.70 -11.66
C LEU A 49 1.35 1.70 -12.29
N VAL A 50 1.85 2.65 -11.50
CA VAL A 50 2.68 3.77 -11.99
C VAL A 50 3.61 4.31 -10.90
N PRO A 51 4.75 4.92 -11.26
CA PRO A 51 5.55 5.70 -10.32
C PRO A 51 4.78 6.91 -9.80
N VAL A 52 4.94 7.25 -8.51
CA VAL A 52 4.26 8.39 -7.88
C VAL A 52 5.17 9.08 -6.85
N ALA A 53 4.78 10.27 -6.41
CA ALA A 53 5.45 10.99 -5.32
C ALA A 53 4.41 11.47 -4.30
N PHE A 54 4.29 10.75 -3.19
CA PHE A 54 3.43 11.09 -2.05
C PHE A 54 4.26 11.42 -0.81
N VAL A 55 3.65 12.17 0.11
CA VAL A 55 4.20 12.40 1.45
C VAL A 55 4.35 11.07 2.21
N PRO A 56 5.34 10.93 3.12
CA PRO A 56 5.52 9.69 3.88
C PRO A 56 4.36 9.48 4.86
N LEU A 57 3.86 8.25 4.93
CA LEU A 57 2.97 7.81 6.00
C LEU A 57 3.81 7.61 7.26
N LEU A 58 3.61 8.45 8.28
CA LEU A 58 4.33 8.33 9.56
C LEU A 58 3.53 7.49 10.55
N GLY A 59 4.18 6.64 11.35
CA GLY A 59 3.56 5.87 12.43
C GLY A 59 3.96 4.40 12.46
N GLU A 60 3.33 3.63 13.35
CA GLU A 60 3.68 2.22 13.65
C GLU A 60 3.73 1.31 12.42
N HIS A 61 2.88 1.56 11.42
CA HIS A 61 2.83 0.79 10.17
C HIS A 61 3.32 1.60 8.96
N GLY A 62 4.06 2.68 9.22
CA GLY A 62 4.62 3.61 8.25
C GLY A 62 6.12 3.79 8.46
N TRP A 63 6.62 4.98 8.15
CA TRP A 63 7.99 5.39 8.40
C TRP A 63 8.17 5.80 9.87
N GLU A 64 9.28 5.36 10.47
CA GLU A 64 9.75 5.90 11.74
C GLU A 64 10.22 7.35 11.58
N LYS A 65 10.15 8.09 12.70
CA LYS A 65 10.44 9.52 12.73
C LYS A 65 11.94 9.79 12.82
#